data_AF-A0A3P6ND31-F1
#
_entry.id   AF-A0A3P6ND31-F1
#
_cell.length_a   1.000
_cell.length_b   1.000
_cell.length_c   1.000
_cell.angle_alpha   90.00
_cell.angle_beta   90.00
_cell.angle_gamma   90.00
#
_symmetry.space_group_name_H-M   'P 1'
#
loop_
_entity.id
_entity.type
_entity.pdbx_description
1 polymer ?
#
loop_
_entity_poly.entity_id
_entity_poly.type
_entity_poly.pdbx_seq_one_letter_code
_entity_poly.pdbx_strand_id
1 'polypeptide(L)'
;MSTPSPLYDEDDSEALTEFPTKFAGDGWELMVRHPIKKKMMGDRYWKPCFIKLIGSTLQLCNSRTDQKPFQEIVLQATYSLSDTTLQAYDVYGKIHTVKLQYVLYKERVGIRPGQISRLVEGHITKYGLPLEHSAQCTVLLKFGSLNAGELSSFVATVEDVLFKCIAKRDTAPIYKQDEVQVHCYDEYYAYVDKHNILSDQKARVRLFCLAFLSGSPLIEVGLNDRRRQGKEIVRRKDILPMYTERWIRFENVEFHNTVDADTFDKEQVIRFSPPDGCFFEVMRFRIRPPRNREKPLSVNCVMKIAGSKIEIRLEAMVAAQTEKTKGGRVAKRQIPCEDIQIRFPIPEAWIYLFREERHWGVGSVHAKVRRPGKVKVGKNGFLSFVVIGTFLTTHFHVIDIRRDEAADVRFL
;
A
#
# COMPACT_ATOMS: atom_id res chain seq x y z
N MET A 1 -2.05 30.80 22.47
CA MET A 1 -1.60 29.41 22.66
C MET A 1 -2.43 28.55 21.71
N SER A 2 -1.84 27.96 20.67
CA SER A 2 -2.58 27.05 19.78
C SER A 2 -2.77 25.73 20.51
N THR A 3 -4.00 25.37 20.85
CA THR A 3 -4.32 24.04 21.37
C THR A 3 -3.80 23.01 20.36
N PRO A 4 -2.88 22.10 20.74
CA PRO A 4 -2.40 21.08 19.81
C PRO A 4 -3.59 20.22 19.36
N SER A 5 -3.74 20.02 18.05
CA SER A 5 -4.75 19.09 17.54
C SER A 5 -4.52 17.71 18.15
N PRO A 6 -5.55 17.05 18.69
CA PRO A 6 -5.40 15.73 19.28
C PRO A 6 -4.83 14.75 18.24
N LEU A 7 -3.92 13.88 18.66
CA LEU A 7 -3.24 12.93 17.77
C LEU A 7 -4.08 11.70 17.46
N TYR A 8 -4.99 11.36 18.37
CA TYR A 8 -5.97 10.28 18.28
C TYR A 8 -7.25 10.67 19.03
N ASP A 9 -8.35 9.93 18.84
CA ASP A 9 -9.56 10.08 19.65
C ASP A 9 -9.37 9.37 20.99
N GLU A 10 -9.51 10.10 22.11
CA GLU A 10 -9.38 9.52 23.46
C GLU A 10 -10.57 8.62 23.81
N ASP A 11 -11.75 8.86 23.20
CA ASP A 11 -12.96 8.08 23.44
C ASP A 11 -12.83 6.63 22.94
N ASP A 12 -12.66 5.72 23.89
CA ASP A 12 -12.59 4.26 23.72
C ASP A 12 -13.79 3.53 24.33
N SER A 13 -14.89 4.24 24.61
CA SER A 13 -16.10 3.64 25.18
C SER A 13 -16.71 2.56 24.28
N GLU A 14 -16.57 2.70 22.96
CA GLU A 14 -17.01 1.73 21.97
C GLU A 14 -15.83 1.01 21.32
N ALA A 15 -15.97 -0.31 21.10
CA ALA A 15 -14.97 -1.11 20.41
C ALA A 15 -14.76 -0.62 18.96
N LEU A 16 -13.53 -0.75 18.47
CA LEU A 16 -13.22 -0.44 17.08
C LEU A 16 -13.99 -1.35 16.13
N THR A 17 -14.63 -0.74 15.13
CA THR A 17 -15.18 -1.50 14.01
C THR A 17 -14.07 -2.27 13.28
N GLU A 18 -14.42 -3.44 12.77
CA GLU A 18 -13.48 -4.27 12.01
C GLU A 18 -13.00 -3.54 10.74
N PHE A 19 -11.69 -3.53 10.49
CA PHE A 19 -11.09 -2.99 9.25
C PHE A 19 -9.75 -3.69 8.93
N PRO A 20 -9.58 -4.21 7.70
CA PRO A 20 -10.60 -4.35 6.67
C PRO A 20 -11.70 -5.32 7.09
N THR A 21 -12.91 -5.13 6.57
CA THR A 21 -14.03 -6.05 6.81
C THR A 21 -13.62 -7.46 6.37
N LYS A 22 -13.79 -8.46 7.25
CA LYS A 22 -13.47 -9.83 6.88
C LYS A 22 -14.42 -10.35 5.81
N PHE A 23 -13.86 -11.06 4.85
CA PHE A 23 -14.64 -11.75 3.84
C PHE A 23 -15.41 -12.91 4.50
N ALA A 24 -16.73 -12.93 4.30
CA ALA A 24 -17.63 -13.94 4.89
C ALA A 24 -18.14 -14.98 3.87
N GLY A 25 -17.72 -14.88 2.60
CA GLY A 25 -18.09 -15.84 1.57
C GLY A 25 -17.24 -17.11 1.61
N ASP A 26 -17.60 -18.08 0.77
CA ASP A 26 -16.92 -19.38 0.60
C ASP A 26 -15.81 -19.37 -0.47
N GLY A 27 -15.70 -18.29 -1.24
CA GLY A 27 -14.68 -18.11 -2.26
C GLY A 27 -14.99 -16.96 -3.22
N TRP A 28 -14.17 -16.80 -4.26
CA TRP A 28 -14.27 -15.69 -5.22
C TRP A 28 -14.42 -16.21 -6.64
N GLU A 29 -15.23 -15.52 -7.44
CA GLU A 29 -15.35 -15.75 -8.88
C GLU A 29 -14.36 -14.84 -9.61
N LEU A 30 -13.13 -15.33 -9.77
CA LEU A 30 -12.07 -14.58 -10.44
C LEU A 30 -11.75 -15.20 -11.81
N MET A 31 -10.84 -14.55 -12.52
CA MET A 31 -10.18 -15.09 -13.68
C MET A 31 -8.70 -15.28 -13.39
N VAL A 32 -8.11 -16.34 -13.92
CA VAL A 32 -6.66 -16.57 -13.90
C VAL A 32 -6.08 -16.44 -15.29
N ARG A 33 -4.89 -15.82 -15.42
CA ARG A 33 -4.19 -15.74 -16.70
C ARG A 33 -3.62 -17.11 -17.06
N HIS A 34 -4.11 -17.70 -18.16
CA HIS A 34 -3.76 -19.06 -18.58
C HIS A 34 -3.18 -19.08 -20.01
N PRO A 35 -2.17 -19.93 -20.32
CA PRO A 35 -1.38 -20.74 -19.40
C PRO A 35 -0.45 -19.90 -18.53
N ILE A 36 -0.17 -20.39 -17.31
CA ILE A 36 0.62 -19.67 -16.29
C ILE A 36 2.00 -19.31 -16.83
N LYS A 37 2.68 -20.27 -17.48
CA LYS A 37 3.93 -20.02 -18.22
C LYS A 37 3.61 -19.88 -19.71
N LYS A 38 4.00 -18.75 -20.30
CA LYS A 38 3.83 -18.49 -21.73
C LYS A 38 4.79 -19.41 -22.50
N LYS A 39 4.29 -20.27 -23.36
CA LYS A 39 5.10 -20.96 -24.38
C LYS A 39 5.41 -19.97 -25.51
N MET A 40 6.56 -20.10 -26.17
CA MET A 40 7.04 -19.14 -27.19
C MET A 40 5.99 -18.76 -28.25
N MET A 41 5.16 -19.70 -28.70
CA MET A 41 4.11 -19.49 -29.71
C MET A 41 2.67 -19.56 -29.16
N GLY A 42 2.49 -19.58 -27.83
CA GLY A 42 1.17 -19.71 -27.21
C GLY A 42 0.63 -18.38 -26.72
N ASP A 43 -0.59 -18.03 -27.13
CA ASP A 43 -1.32 -16.93 -26.55
C ASP A 43 -1.85 -17.28 -25.16
N ARG A 44 -1.94 -16.26 -24.32
CA ARG A 44 -2.59 -16.36 -23.01
C ARG A 44 -4.00 -15.80 -23.13
N TYR A 45 -4.96 -16.39 -22.42
CA TYR A 45 -6.33 -15.89 -22.26
C TYR A 45 -6.68 -15.78 -20.75
N TRP A 46 -7.81 -15.13 -20.45
CA TRP A 46 -8.36 -15.11 -19.09
C TRP A 46 -9.28 -16.32 -18.93
N LYS A 47 -8.96 -17.21 -18.00
CA LYS A 47 -9.76 -18.40 -17.71
C LYS A 47 -10.57 -18.12 -16.44
N PRO A 48 -11.91 -18.08 -16.48
CA PRO A 48 -12.73 -18.03 -15.27
C PRO A 48 -12.44 -19.20 -14.34
N CYS A 49 -12.42 -18.93 -13.04
CA CYS A 49 -12.20 -19.95 -12.02
C CYS A 49 -12.83 -19.51 -10.69
N PHE A 50 -13.25 -20.49 -9.90
CA PHE A 50 -13.66 -20.25 -8.52
C PHE A 50 -12.45 -20.47 -7.61
N ILE A 51 -12.14 -19.51 -6.74
CA ILE A 51 -11.02 -19.59 -5.81
C ILE A 51 -11.52 -19.84 -4.40
N LYS A 52 -11.05 -20.90 -3.78
CA LYS A 52 -11.27 -21.21 -2.35
C LYS A 52 -9.97 -20.98 -1.59
N LEU A 53 -10.08 -20.48 -0.37
CA LEU A 53 -8.96 -20.36 0.56
C LEU A 53 -9.25 -21.27 1.76
N ILE A 54 -8.46 -22.32 1.91
CA ILE A 54 -8.60 -23.31 2.98
C ILE A 54 -7.32 -23.28 3.82
N GLY A 55 -7.41 -22.73 5.02
CA GLY A 55 -6.22 -22.44 5.83
C GLY A 55 -5.27 -21.50 5.08
N SER A 56 -4.07 -21.99 4.75
CA SER A 56 -3.08 -21.26 3.94
C SER A 56 -3.04 -21.69 2.47
N THR A 57 -3.96 -22.54 2.02
CA THR A 57 -3.94 -23.08 0.64
C THR A 57 -4.98 -22.40 -0.23
N LEU A 58 -4.52 -21.80 -1.32
CA LEU A 58 -5.35 -21.32 -2.41
C LEU A 58 -5.66 -22.45 -3.38
N GLN A 59 -6.93 -22.78 -3.51
CA GLN A 59 -7.45 -23.80 -4.43
C GLN A 59 -8.17 -23.12 -5.60
N LEU A 60 -7.75 -23.42 -6.82
CA LEU A 60 -8.37 -22.93 -8.05
C LEU A 60 -9.20 -24.06 -8.67
N CYS A 61 -10.51 -23.83 -8.76
CA CYS A 61 -11.49 -24.74 -9.34
C CYS A 61 -12.05 -24.19 -10.65
N ASN A 62 -12.53 -25.04 -11.58
CA ASN A 62 -13.17 -24.53 -12.80
C ASN A 62 -14.56 -23.96 -12.46
N SER A 63 -15.23 -24.55 -11.48
CA SER A 63 -16.53 -24.09 -10.98
C SER A 63 -16.60 -24.13 -9.45
N ARG A 64 -17.59 -23.45 -8.87
CA ARG A 64 -17.85 -23.45 -7.41
C ARG A 64 -18.17 -24.83 -6.85
N THR A 65 -18.86 -25.65 -7.66
CA THR A 65 -19.31 -27.01 -7.30
C THR A 65 -18.23 -28.06 -7.45
N ASP A 66 -17.08 -27.74 -8.06
CA ASP A 66 -16.00 -28.70 -8.23
C ASP A 66 -15.44 -29.09 -6.85
N GLN A 67 -15.34 -30.41 -6.63
CA GLN A 67 -14.72 -30.97 -5.43
C GLN A 67 -13.18 -30.96 -5.51
N LYS A 68 -12.61 -31.07 -6.72
CA LYS A 68 -11.17 -31.13 -6.93
C LYS A 68 -10.68 -29.87 -7.62
N PRO A 69 -9.74 -29.12 -7.02
CA PRO A 69 -9.10 -28.01 -7.71
C PRO A 69 -8.24 -28.52 -8.85
N PHE A 70 -8.17 -27.76 -9.94
CA PHE A 70 -7.22 -28.04 -11.02
C PHE A 70 -5.81 -27.53 -10.68
N GLN A 71 -5.69 -26.68 -9.66
CA GLN A 71 -4.42 -26.18 -9.15
C GLN A 71 -4.55 -25.76 -7.68
N GLU A 72 -3.51 -26.05 -6.90
CA GLU A 72 -3.39 -25.64 -5.50
C GLU A 72 -2.05 -24.94 -5.28
N ILE A 73 -2.05 -23.92 -4.43
CA ILE A 73 -0.85 -23.21 -4.00
C ILE A 73 -0.92 -22.99 -2.50
N VAL A 74 0.06 -23.52 -1.77
CA VAL A 74 0.24 -23.21 -0.35
C VAL A 74 0.93 -21.86 -0.23
N LEU A 75 0.29 -20.91 0.44
CA LEU A 75 0.83 -19.58 0.70
C LEU A 75 2.01 -19.65 1.69
N GLN A 76 3.03 -18.84 1.42
CA GLN A 76 4.27 -18.78 2.19
C GLN A 76 4.60 -17.33 2.52
N ALA A 77 5.33 -17.08 3.61
CA ALA A 77 5.71 -15.72 4.03
C ALA A 77 6.57 -14.97 3.00
N THR A 78 7.25 -15.68 2.10
CA THR A 78 8.02 -15.11 0.99
C THR A 78 7.17 -14.72 -0.22
N TYR A 79 5.86 -14.94 -0.17
CA TYR A 79 4.93 -14.53 -1.21
C TYR A 79 4.34 -13.17 -0.89
N SER A 80 4.00 -12.43 -1.94
CA SER A 80 3.37 -11.12 -1.85
C SER A 80 2.36 -10.96 -2.98
N LEU A 81 1.37 -10.11 -2.77
CA LEU A 81 0.49 -9.64 -3.84
C LEU A 81 1.02 -8.32 -4.39
N SER A 82 1.07 -8.21 -5.73
CA SER A 82 1.38 -6.94 -6.38
C SER A 82 0.23 -5.94 -6.19
N ASP A 83 0.48 -4.69 -6.54
CA ASP A 83 -0.57 -3.67 -6.55
C ASP A 83 -1.67 -4.02 -7.56
N THR A 84 -2.88 -3.58 -7.26
CA THR A 84 -4.01 -3.76 -8.17
C THR A 84 -3.85 -2.82 -9.36
N THR A 85 -3.76 -3.39 -10.56
CA THR A 85 -3.61 -2.63 -11.81
C THR A 85 -4.75 -2.90 -12.76
N LEU A 86 -5.10 -1.90 -13.58
CA LEU A 86 -6.16 -2.01 -14.57
C LEU A 86 -5.59 -2.34 -15.95
N GLN A 87 -6.14 -3.36 -16.62
CA GLN A 87 -5.67 -3.82 -17.93
C GLN A 87 -6.80 -3.94 -18.94
N ALA A 88 -6.47 -3.94 -20.23
CA ALA A 88 -7.45 -4.23 -21.28
C ALA A 88 -8.00 -5.65 -21.09
N TYR A 89 -9.33 -5.78 -21.14
CA TYR A 89 -10.02 -7.05 -21.07
C TYR A 89 -10.57 -7.42 -22.46
N ASP A 90 -11.40 -6.52 -23.01
CA ASP A 90 -11.90 -6.55 -24.36
C ASP A 90 -11.78 -5.14 -25.00
N VAL A 91 -12.47 -4.90 -26.12
CA VAL A 91 -12.48 -3.63 -26.86
C VAL A 91 -12.90 -2.45 -25.96
N TYR A 92 -13.90 -2.63 -25.11
CA TYR A 92 -14.54 -1.59 -24.30
C TYR A 92 -14.35 -1.76 -22.80
N GLY A 93 -14.01 -2.97 -22.34
CA GLY A 93 -13.86 -3.34 -20.95
C GLY A 93 -12.44 -3.16 -20.44
N LYS A 94 -12.33 -3.14 -19.11
CA LYS A 94 -11.07 -3.26 -18.39
C LYS A 94 -11.24 -4.32 -17.31
N ILE A 95 -10.13 -4.96 -16.93
CA ILE A 95 -10.08 -5.95 -15.86
C ILE A 95 -9.10 -5.46 -14.79
N HIS A 96 -9.50 -5.53 -13.53
CA HIS A 96 -8.62 -5.32 -12.39
C HIS A 96 -7.76 -6.56 -12.23
N THR A 97 -6.45 -6.39 -12.04
CA THR A 97 -5.53 -7.52 -11.98
C THR A 97 -4.55 -7.38 -10.82
N VAL A 98 -4.22 -8.52 -10.22
CA VAL A 98 -3.24 -8.66 -9.15
C VAL A 98 -2.35 -9.87 -9.45
N LYS A 99 -1.09 -9.82 -9.06
CA LYS A 99 -0.15 -10.94 -9.22
C LYS A 99 0.19 -11.50 -7.85
N LEU A 100 0.04 -12.81 -7.67
CA LEU A 100 0.71 -13.52 -6.59
C LEU A 100 2.13 -13.83 -7.04
N GLN A 101 3.11 -13.37 -6.26
CA GLN A 101 4.52 -13.43 -6.62
C GLN A 101 5.34 -13.97 -5.45
N TYR A 102 6.30 -14.83 -5.76
CA TYR A 102 7.41 -15.14 -4.85
C TYR A 102 8.40 -13.98 -4.94
N VAL A 103 8.76 -13.41 -3.79
CA VAL A 103 9.68 -12.29 -3.70
C VAL A 103 10.90 -12.70 -2.90
N LEU A 104 12.06 -12.60 -3.54
CA LEU A 104 13.35 -12.84 -2.89
C LEU A 104 14.20 -11.58 -3.01
N TYR A 105 14.57 -10.98 -1.88
CA TYR A 105 15.47 -9.84 -1.92
C TYR A 105 16.93 -10.31 -1.91
N LYS A 106 17.75 -9.69 -2.76
CA LYS A 106 19.17 -10.03 -2.88
C LYS A 106 20.03 -8.78 -2.76
N GLU A 107 21.16 -8.91 -2.06
CA GLU A 107 22.25 -7.95 -2.10
C GLU A 107 22.90 -7.99 -3.49
N ARG A 108 22.97 -6.83 -4.13
CA ARG A 108 23.67 -6.61 -5.40
C ARG A 108 24.57 -5.40 -5.28
N VAL A 109 25.61 -5.35 -6.11
CA VAL A 109 26.42 -4.15 -6.26
C VAL A 109 25.61 -3.16 -7.10
N GLY A 110 25.27 -2.00 -6.55
CA GLY A 110 24.36 -1.03 -7.16
C GLY A 110 24.26 0.28 -6.36
N ILE A 111 24.10 1.41 -7.06
CA ILE A 111 24.04 2.75 -6.46
C ILE A 111 22.58 3.13 -6.23
N ARG A 112 22.16 3.34 -4.98
CA ARG A 112 20.81 3.82 -4.69
C ARG A 112 20.64 5.31 -5.05
N PRO A 113 19.44 5.74 -5.50
CA PRO A 113 19.10 7.15 -5.57
C PRO A 113 19.32 7.82 -4.20
N GLY A 114 20.18 8.85 -4.12
CA GLY A 114 20.58 9.49 -2.87
C GLY A 114 21.96 9.08 -2.31
N GLN A 115 22.56 8.00 -2.80
CA GLN A 115 23.98 7.68 -2.54
C GLN A 115 24.93 8.31 -3.58
N ILE A 116 24.39 8.87 -4.66
CA ILE A 116 25.14 9.54 -5.72
C ILE A 116 25.91 10.74 -5.16
N SER A 117 25.30 11.53 -4.27
CA SER A 117 25.98 12.66 -3.60
C SER A 117 27.16 12.19 -2.74
N ARG A 118 27.02 11.06 -2.03
CA ARG A 118 28.12 10.47 -1.22
C ARG A 118 29.27 9.94 -2.08
N LEU A 119 28.99 9.43 -3.28
CA LEU A 119 30.00 9.01 -4.25
C LEU A 119 30.79 10.19 -4.83
N VAL A 120 30.12 11.32 -5.10
CA VAL A 120 30.73 12.53 -5.65
C VAL A 120 31.67 13.21 -4.65
N GLU A 121 31.43 13.06 -3.35
CA GLU A 121 32.29 13.57 -2.27
C GLU A 121 33.48 12.63 -1.94
N GLY A 122 33.72 11.58 -2.71
CA GLY A 122 34.87 10.67 -2.50
C GLY A 122 34.74 9.74 -1.30
N HIS A 123 33.58 9.71 -0.64
CA HIS A 123 33.26 8.75 0.42
C HIS A 123 32.92 7.38 -0.20
N ILE A 124 33.95 6.68 -0.67
CA ILE A 124 33.88 5.24 -0.89
C ILE A 124 33.63 4.64 0.49
N THR A 125 32.54 3.89 0.66
CA THR A 125 32.31 3.17 1.93
C THR A 125 33.51 2.27 2.20
N LYS A 126 33.82 1.98 3.48
CA LYS A 126 34.93 1.09 3.89
C LYS A 126 34.94 -0.28 3.18
N TYR A 127 33.87 -0.64 2.47
CA TYR A 127 33.60 -1.93 1.83
C TYR A 127 33.49 -1.88 0.29
N GLY A 128 33.79 -0.76 -0.38
CA GLY A 128 33.82 -0.65 -1.84
C GLY A 128 32.60 0.04 -2.46
N LEU A 129 32.17 -0.45 -3.64
CA LEU A 129 31.02 0.06 -4.40
C LEU A 129 29.71 -0.03 -3.58
N PRO A 130 28.77 0.93 -3.73
CA PRO A 130 27.50 0.88 -3.01
C PRO A 130 26.72 -0.43 -3.26
N LEU A 131 25.99 -0.86 -2.24
CA LEU A 131 25.16 -2.07 -2.28
C LEU A 131 23.67 -1.70 -2.35
N GLU A 132 22.95 -2.41 -3.20
CA GLU A 132 21.51 -2.30 -3.38
C GLU A 132 20.83 -3.61 -2.98
N HIS A 133 19.75 -3.48 -2.22
CA HIS A 133 18.86 -4.58 -1.88
C HIS A 133 17.66 -4.54 -2.82
N SER A 134 17.70 -5.38 -3.86
CA SER A 134 16.67 -5.39 -4.91
C SER A 134 15.78 -6.62 -4.80
N ALA A 135 14.47 -6.41 -5.00
CA ALA A 135 13.48 -7.48 -5.04
C ALA A 135 13.58 -8.25 -6.37
N GLN A 136 13.71 -9.57 -6.29
CA GLN A 136 13.54 -10.47 -7.42
C GLN A 136 12.15 -11.11 -7.33
N CYS A 137 11.20 -10.59 -8.12
CA CYS A 137 9.81 -11.07 -8.15
C CYS A 137 9.61 -12.14 -9.22
N THR A 138 9.13 -13.32 -8.83
CA THR A 138 8.69 -14.39 -9.73
C THR A 138 7.17 -14.53 -9.65
N VAL A 139 6.47 -14.19 -10.73
CA VAL A 139 5.00 -14.29 -10.78
C VAL A 139 4.58 -15.76 -10.79
N LEU A 140 3.82 -16.17 -9.77
CA LEU A 140 3.26 -17.50 -9.62
C LEU A 140 1.91 -17.60 -10.32
N LEU A 141 1.02 -16.66 -10.02
CA LEU A 141 -0.31 -16.55 -10.61
C LEU A 141 -0.65 -15.08 -10.86
N LYS A 142 -1.51 -14.87 -11.85
CA LYS A 142 -2.10 -13.55 -12.11
C LYS A 142 -3.60 -13.70 -12.15
N PHE A 143 -4.25 -13.04 -11.21
CA PHE A 143 -5.70 -13.02 -11.08
C PHE A 143 -6.26 -11.74 -11.70
N GLY A 144 -7.53 -11.77 -12.05
CA GLY A 144 -8.28 -10.57 -12.32
C GLY A 144 -9.78 -10.73 -12.09
N SER A 145 -10.45 -9.60 -11.89
CA SER A 145 -11.90 -9.51 -11.80
C SER A 145 -12.38 -8.24 -12.49
N LEU A 146 -13.61 -8.29 -12.99
CA LEU A 146 -14.33 -7.11 -13.48
C LEU A 146 -14.91 -6.29 -12.32
N ASN A 147 -15.01 -6.88 -11.12
CA ASN A 147 -15.45 -6.23 -9.90
C ASN A 147 -14.25 -5.86 -9.02
N ALA A 148 -14.03 -4.55 -8.83
CA ALA A 148 -12.94 -4.05 -7.99
C ALA A 148 -13.08 -4.46 -6.52
N GLY A 149 -14.31 -4.44 -5.97
CA GLY A 149 -14.57 -4.77 -4.57
C GLY A 149 -14.31 -6.24 -4.28
N GLU A 150 -14.70 -7.12 -5.21
CA GLU A 150 -14.42 -8.55 -5.11
C GLU A 150 -12.91 -8.81 -5.10
N LEU A 151 -12.16 -8.24 -6.06
CA LEU A 151 -10.70 -8.39 -6.10
C LEU A 151 -10.04 -7.82 -4.84
N SER A 152 -10.49 -6.65 -4.36
CA SER A 152 -9.98 -6.05 -3.13
C SER A 152 -10.23 -6.95 -1.90
N SER A 153 -11.40 -7.60 -1.81
CA SER A 153 -11.68 -8.54 -0.73
C SER A 153 -10.80 -9.80 -0.78
N PHE A 154 -10.51 -10.30 -1.99
CA PHE A 154 -9.56 -11.39 -2.21
C PHE A 154 -8.15 -10.99 -1.77
N VAL A 155 -7.68 -9.82 -2.20
CA VAL A 155 -6.35 -9.29 -1.83
C VAL A 155 -6.21 -9.16 -0.32
N ALA A 156 -7.17 -8.48 0.33
CA ALA A 156 -7.15 -8.28 1.78
C ALA A 156 -7.12 -9.60 2.55
N THR A 157 -7.88 -10.61 2.09
CA THR A 157 -7.95 -11.92 2.76
C THR A 157 -6.67 -12.73 2.56
N VAL A 158 -6.07 -12.68 1.37
CA VAL A 158 -4.79 -13.36 1.11
C VAL A 158 -3.64 -12.68 1.86
N GLU A 159 -3.60 -11.35 1.93
CA GLU A 159 -2.62 -10.63 2.76
C GLU A 159 -2.74 -10.99 4.25
N ASP A 160 -3.96 -11.14 4.76
CA ASP A 160 -4.20 -11.58 6.13
C ASP A 160 -3.63 -12.98 6.42
N VAL A 161 -3.74 -13.89 5.46
CA VAL A 161 -3.17 -15.23 5.57
C VAL A 161 -1.65 -15.21 5.43
N LEU A 162 -1.09 -14.40 4.52
CA LEU A 162 0.36 -14.23 4.37
C LEU A 162 1.01 -13.71 5.65
N PHE A 163 0.36 -12.77 6.35
CA PHE A 163 0.79 -12.28 7.66
C PHE A 163 0.82 -13.37 8.73
N LYS A 164 0.02 -14.42 8.60
CA LYS A 164 -0.02 -15.56 9.53
C LYS A 164 0.88 -16.72 9.11
N CYS A 165 1.47 -16.67 7.91
CA CYS A 165 2.38 -17.70 7.44
C CYS A 165 3.65 -17.70 8.29
N ILE A 166 4.04 -18.88 8.76
CA ILE A 166 5.26 -19.04 9.56
C ILE A 166 6.47 -18.60 8.75
N ALA A 167 7.24 -17.64 9.27
CA ALA A 167 8.58 -17.31 8.79
C ALA A 167 9.60 -17.62 9.88
N LYS A 168 10.75 -18.18 9.48
CA LYS A 168 11.89 -18.47 10.37
C LYS A 168 13.18 -18.18 9.65
N ARG A 169 14.19 -17.79 10.43
CA ARG A 169 15.57 -17.63 9.96
C ARG A 169 16.30 -18.95 10.18
N ASP A 170 16.46 -19.73 9.11
CA ASP A 170 17.12 -21.04 9.17
C ASP A 170 18.61 -20.98 8.76
N THR A 171 19.06 -19.83 8.26
CA THR A 171 20.43 -19.62 7.77
C THR A 171 21.17 -18.55 8.59
N ALA A 172 22.49 -18.68 8.65
CA ALA A 172 23.41 -17.69 9.21
C ALA A 172 24.28 -17.12 8.08
N PRO A 173 23.72 -16.28 7.19
CA PRO A 173 24.46 -15.66 6.10
C PRO A 173 25.53 -14.71 6.64
N ILE A 174 26.45 -14.33 5.76
CA ILE A 174 27.46 -13.30 6.00
C ILE A 174 27.25 -12.24 4.92
N TYR A 175 26.89 -11.03 5.33
CA TYR A 175 26.73 -9.89 4.43
C TYR A 175 27.96 -9.01 4.44
N LYS A 176 28.15 -8.25 3.36
CA LYS A 176 29.23 -7.25 3.30
C LYS A 176 28.92 -6.08 4.22
N GLN A 177 27.65 -5.72 4.32
CA GLN A 177 27.14 -4.67 5.17
C GLN A 177 25.82 -5.13 5.78
N ASP A 178 25.75 -5.12 7.11
CA ASP A 178 24.51 -5.36 7.82
C ASP A 178 23.55 -4.18 7.62
N GLU A 179 22.31 -4.47 7.23
CA GLU A 179 21.27 -3.47 6.99
C GLU A 179 19.90 -3.97 7.44
N VAL A 180 19.13 -3.07 8.05
CA VAL A 180 17.73 -3.27 8.43
C VAL A 180 16.94 -2.11 7.87
N GLN A 181 15.85 -2.41 7.20
CA GLN A 181 14.87 -1.44 6.75
C GLN A 181 13.55 -1.74 7.46
N VAL A 182 13.01 -0.73 8.13
CA VAL A 182 11.69 -0.79 8.74
C VAL A 182 10.78 0.19 8.01
N HIS A 183 9.69 -0.34 7.48
CA HIS A 183 8.70 0.41 6.68
C HIS A 183 7.40 0.49 7.47
N CYS A 184 6.83 1.69 7.56
CA CYS A 184 5.58 1.95 8.27
C CYS A 184 4.52 2.40 7.28
N TYR A 185 3.49 1.59 7.10
CA TYR A 185 2.37 1.89 6.22
C TYR A 185 1.15 2.30 7.03
N ASP A 186 0.72 3.55 6.86
CA ASP A 186 -0.49 4.09 7.45
C ASP A 186 -1.65 3.94 6.47
N GLU A 187 -2.65 3.13 6.84
CA GLU A 187 -3.89 2.98 6.10
C GLU A 187 -4.98 3.84 6.75
N TYR A 188 -5.62 4.69 5.94
CA TYR A 188 -6.75 5.51 6.37
C TYR A 188 -7.95 5.27 5.47
N TYR A 189 -9.10 5.07 6.10
CA TYR A 189 -10.37 4.89 5.43
C TYR A 189 -11.40 5.83 6.06
N ALA A 190 -12.17 6.52 5.22
CA ALA A 190 -13.20 7.44 5.68
C ALA A 190 -14.41 7.44 4.75
N TYR A 191 -15.59 7.51 5.36
CA TYR A 191 -16.83 7.82 4.67
C TYR A 191 -17.17 9.29 4.82
N VAL A 192 -17.50 9.92 3.70
CA VAL A 192 -17.93 11.31 3.66
C VAL A 192 -19.25 11.41 2.90
N ASP A 193 -20.11 12.32 3.34
CA ASP A 193 -21.35 12.62 2.63
C ASP A 193 -21.12 13.58 1.45
N LYS A 194 -22.20 13.96 0.77
CA LYS A 194 -22.18 14.91 -0.35
C LYS A 194 -21.72 16.33 0.03
N HIS A 195 -21.68 16.66 1.31
CA HIS A 195 -21.24 17.93 1.87
C HIS A 195 -19.81 17.84 2.44
N ASN A 196 -19.08 16.74 2.17
CA ASN A 196 -17.78 16.43 2.74
C ASN A 196 -17.76 16.29 4.27
N ILE A 197 -18.92 16.12 4.91
CA ILE A 197 -19.03 15.86 6.33
C ILE A 197 -18.59 14.41 6.57
N LEU A 198 -17.67 14.22 7.53
CA LEU A 198 -17.18 12.91 7.91
C LEU A 198 -18.27 12.16 8.70
N SER A 199 -18.63 10.96 8.26
CA SER A 199 -19.57 10.10 8.99
C SER A 199 -18.87 8.97 9.75
N ASP A 200 -17.80 8.40 9.19
CA ASP A 200 -17.03 7.30 9.79
C ASP A 200 -15.56 7.39 9.33
N GLN A 201 -14.64 6.96 10.21
CA GLN A 201 -13.22 6.87 9.88
C GLN A 201 -12.51 5.74 10.63
N LYS A 202 -11.56 5.13 9.94
CA LYS A 202 -10.82 3.96 10.40
C LYS A 202 -9.37 4.11 9.99
N ALA A 203 -8.45 3.72 10.86
CA ALA A 203 -7.04 3.65 10.50
C ALA A 203 -6.36 2.42 11.07
N ARG A 204 -5.39 1.92 10.31
CA ARG A 204 -4.52 0.81 10.65
C ARG A 204 -3.10 1.19 10.29
N VAL A 205 -2.16 0.80 11.13
CA VAL A 205 -0.73 0.93 10.86
C VAL A 205 -0.15 -0.47 10.70
N ARG A 206 0.66 -0.67 9.67
CA ARG A 206 1.34 -1.94 9.39
C ARG A 206 2.84 -1.69 9.34
N LEU A 207 3.59 -2.47 10.12
CA LEU A 207 5.04 -2.37 10.20
C LEU A 207 5.66 -3.54 9.45
N PHE A 208 6.52 -3.25 8.49
CA PHE A 208 7.25 -4.25 7.72
C PHE A 208 8.75 -4.15 7.98
N CYS A 209 9.44 -5.27 7.88
CA CYS A 209 10.89 -5.35 8.04
C CYS A 209 11.52 -6.09 6.87
N LEU A 210 12.64 -5.56 6.38
CA LEU A 210 13.58 -6.24 5.50
C LEU A 210 14.96 -6.19 6.16
N ALA A 211 15.57 -7.35 6.37
CA ALA A 211 16.85 -7.45 7.05
C ALA A 211 17.87 -8.25 6.24
N PHE A 212 19.09 -7.72 6.17
CA PHE A 212 20.31 -8.35 5.67
C PHE A 212 21.32 -8.29 6.80
N LEU A 213 21.34 -9.29 7.66
CA LEU A 213 22.14 -9.30 8.88
C LEU A 213 23.06 -10.52 8.93
N SER A 214 24.32 -10.32 9.29
CA SER A 214 25.26 -11.41 9.43
C SER A 214 24.97 -12.23 10.68
N GLY A 215 24.99 -13.56 10.56
CA GLY A 215 24.62 -14.46 11.66
C GLY A 215 23.10 -14.52 11.90
N SER A 216 22.69 -14.48 13.17
CA SER A 216 21.28 -14.59 13.59
C SER A 216 20.94 -13.64 14.76
N PRO A 217 21.09 -12.31 14.58
CA PRO A 217 20.76 -11.35 15.62
C PRO A 217 19.24 -11.19 15.83
N LEU A 218 18.87 -10.68 17.01
CA LEU A 218 17.53 -10.19 17.30
C LEU A 218 17.45 -8.70 16.97
N ILE A 219 16.29 -8.26 16.46
CA ILE A 219 15.96 -6.85 16.28
C ILE A 219 15.03 -6.41 17.40
N GLU A 220 15.30 -5.22 17.96
CA GLU A 220 14.41 -4.52 18.88
C GLU A 220 13.94 -3.21 18.24
N VAL A 221 12.63 -3.05 18.07
CA VAL A 221 12.02 -1.80 17.57
C VAL A 221 11.20 -1.17 18.68
N GLY A 222 11.47 0.10 18.94
CA GLY A 222 10.73 0.90 19.89
C GLY A 222 9.90 1.97 19.17
N LEU A 223 8.58 1.95 19.33
CA LEU A 223 7.67 2.95 18.77
C LEU A 223 7.19 3.94 19.84
N ASN A 224 6.50 5.00 19.40
CA ASN A 224 5.91 6.06 20.22
C ASN A 224 4.55 5.65 20.84
N ASP A 225 4.48 4.43 21.39
CA ASP A 225 3.33 3.97 22.18
C ASP A 225 3.24 4.75 23.49
N ARG A 226 2.08 5.34 23.80
CA ARG A 226 1.82 6.10 25.04
C ARG A 226 2.25 5.35 26.31
N ARG A 227 2.18 4.02 26.34
CA ARG A 227 2.60 3.19 27.49
C ARG A 227 4.12 3.22 27.74
N ARG A 228 4.89 3.62 26.74
CA ARG A 228 6.35 3.74 26.77
C ARG A 228 6.84 5.17 27.06
N GLN A 229 5.94 6.14 27.18
CA GLN A 229 6.30 7.53 27.46
C GLN A 229 7.16 7.64 28.73
N GLY A 230 8.32 8.29 28.62
CA GLY A 230 9.31 8.43 29.69
C GLY A 230 10.15 7.18 29.98
N LYS A 231 9.96 6.11 29.21
CA LYS A 231 10.73 4.85 29.25
C LYS A 231 11.51 4.64 27.95
N GLU A 232 11.86 5.71 27.25
CA GLU A 232 12.64 5.64 26.00
C GLU A 232 14.10 5.29 26.34
N ILE A 233 14.36 4.03 26.65
CA ILE A 233 15.70 3.55 26.95
C ILE A 233 16.36 3.13 25.63
N VAL A 234 17.51 3.72 25.34
CA VAL A 234 18.43 3.24 24.32
C VAL A 234 19.53 2.47 25.02
N ARG A 235 19.74 1.19 24.66
CA ARG A 235 20.76 0.34 25.31
C ARG A 235 22.18 0.87 25.11
N ARG A 236 22.42 1.53 23.97
CA ARG A 236 23.70 2.17 23.64
C ARG A 236 23.82 3.51 24.34
N LYS A 237 24.88 3.65 25.14
CA LYS A 237 25.15 4.85 25.95
C LYS A 237 25.50 6.09 25.11
N ASP A 238 25.88 5.90 23.85
CA ASP A 238 26.28 6.97 22.95
C ASP A 238 25.14 7.53 22.08
N ILE A 239 23.94 6.96 22.18
CA ILE A 239 22.78 7.40 21.39
C ILE A 239 21.71 7.93 22.35
N LEU A 240 21.36 9.20 22.16
CA LEU A 240 20.26 9.83 22.88
C LEU A 240 18.93 9.34 22.28
N PRO A 241 17.95 8.96 23.13
CA PRO A 241 16.61 8.66 22.66
C PRO A 241 16.04 9.84 21.89
N MET A 242 15.38 9.57 20.76
CA MET A 242 14.63 10.59 20.07
C MET A 242 13.43 11.01 20.92
N TYR A 243 13.50 12.23 21.46
CA TYR A 243 12.38 12.81 22.19
C TYR A 243 11.21 13.05 21.23
N THR A 244 10.04 12.51 21.59
CA THR A 244 8.78 12.75 20.88
C THR A 244 7.74 13.31 21.85
N GLU A 245 7.05 14.36 21.43
CA GLU A 245 5.85 14.86 22.12
C GLU A 245 4.58 14.21 21.56
N ARG A 246 4.72 13.39 20.51
CA ARG A 246 3.61 12.78 19.78
C ARG A 246 3.49 11.31 20.12
N TRP A 247 2.74 11.03 21.17
CA TRP A 247 2.41 9.68 21.61
C TRP A 247 1.10 9.21 20.99
N ILE A 248 1.01 7.92 20.69
CA ILE A 248 -0.20 7.31 20.12
C ILE A 248 -0.63 6.11 20.94
N ARG A 249 -1.94 5.87 21.02
CA ARG A 249 -2.53 4.68 21.65
C ARG A 249 -2.68 3.59 20.59
N PHE A 250 -2.06 2.44 20.83
CA PHE A 250 -2.25 1.25 20.01
C PHE A 250 -3.48 0.48 20.48
N GLU A 251 -4.32 0.06 19.55
CA GLU A 251 -5.49 -0.79 19.81
C GLU A 251 -5.45 -2.01 18.87
N ASN A 252 -6.07 -3.14 19.27
CA ASN A 252 -6.09 -4.41 18.52
C ASN A 252 -4.73 -4.74 17.85
N VAL A 253 -3.67 -4.80 18.65
CA VAL A 253 -2.33 -5.14 18.18
C VAL A 253 -2.28 -6.60 17.76
N GLU A 254 -1.73 -6.87 16.58
CA GLU A 254 -1.49 -8.20 16.06
C GLU A 254 -0.02 -8.35 15.69
N PHE A 255 0.54 -9.52 16.02
CA PHE A 255 1.95 -9.82 15.81
C PHE A 255 2.12 -10.95 14.80
N HIS A 256 3.15 -10.81 13.98
CA HIS A 256 3.69 -11.91 13.21
C HIS A 256 4.30 -12.94 14.17
N ASN A 257 4.34 -14.21 13.76
CA ASN A 257 4.80 -15.32 14.61
C ASN A 257 6.29 -15.23 15.03
N THR A 258 7.05 -14.33 14.43
CA THR A 258 8.46 -14.06 14.75
C THR A 258 8.66 -13.14 15.96
N VAL A 259 7.61 -12.44 16.39
CA VAL A 259 7.67 -11.45 17.48
C VAL A 259 7.42 -12.12 18.81
N ASP A 260 8.24 -11.75 19.80
CA ASP A 260 8.05 -12.11 21.19
C ASP A 260 7.01 -11.17 21.84
N ALA A 261 5.76 -11.66 21.93
CA ALA A 261 4.65 -10.93 22.52
C ALA A 261 4.83 -10.67 24.03
N ASP A 262 5.47 -11.59 24.76
CA ASP A 262 5.69 -11.44 26.21
C ASP A 262 6.65 -10.29 26.51
N THR A 263 7.68 -10.12 25.66
CA THR A 263 8.58 -8.96 25.73
C THR A 263 7.81 -7.67 25.46
N PHE A 264 6.93 -7.66 24.44
CA PHE A 264 6.15 -6.46 24.13
C PHE A 264 5.23 -6.06 25.29
N ASP A 265 4.54 -7.01 25.92
CA ASP A 265 3.63 -6.72 27.03
C ASP A 265 4.36 -6.11 28.24
N LYS A 266 5.58 -6.57 28.53
CA LYS A 266 6.39 -6.09 29.66
C LYS A 266 7.13 -4.78 29.35
N GLU A 267 7.76 -4.69 28.19
CA GLU A 267 8.73 -3.64 27.87
C GLU A 267 8.21 -2.62 26.84
N GLN A 268 7.12 -2.92 26.14
CA GLN A 268 6.60 -2.13 25.01
C GLN A 268 7.65 -1.99 23.88
N VAL A 269 8.48 -3.02 23.73
CA VAL A 269 9.52 -3.15 22.71
C VAL A 269 9.20 -4.35 21.84
N ILE A 270 9.25 -4.16 20.52
CA ILE A 270 9.00 -5.20 19.55
C ILE A 270 10.30 -5.96 19.33
N ARG A 271 10.42 -7.16 19.90
CA ARG A 271 11.62 -8.01 19.77
C ARG A 271 11.32 -9.18 18.86
N PHE A 272 12.15 -9.40 17.83
CA PHE A 272 11.94 -10.49 16.87
C PHE A 272 13.23 -10.95 16.19
N SER A 273 13.20 -12.17 15.64
CA SER A 273 14.25 -12.68 14.74
C SER A 273 13.79 -12.52 13.28
N PRO A 274 14.43 -11.66 12.48
CA PRO A 274 14.00 -11.42 11.11
C PRO A 274 14.39 -12.59 10.18
N PRO A 275 13.47 -13.10 9.34
CA PRO A 275 13.83 -13.97 8.23
C PRO A 275 14.79 -13.25 7.27
N ASP A 276 15.66 -14.02 6.65
CA ASP A 276 16.75 -13.48 5.84
C ASP A 276 16.31 -13.07 4.43
N GLY A 277 16.62 -11.83 4.01
CA GLY A 277 16.29 -11.35 2.66
C GLY A 277 14.80 -11.39 2.33
N CYS A 278 13.93 -11.35 3.34
CA CYS A 278 12.48 -11.44 3.23
C CYS A 278 11.84 -10.14 3.74
N PHE A 279 11.03 -9.50 2.90
CA PHE A 279 10.20 -8.38 3.33
C PHE A 279 8.87 -8.90 3.84
N PHE A 280 8.61 -8.75 5.13
CA PHE A 280 7.42 -9.31 5.78
C PHE A 280 6.83 -8.32 6.78
N GLU A 281 5.53 -8.45 7.04
CA GLU A 281 4.81 -7.66 8.03
C GLU A 281 5.11 -8.20 9.43
N VAL A 282 5.70 -7.37 10.30
CA VAL A 282 6.13 -7.71 11.65
C VAL A 282 4.98 -7.57 12.64
N MET A 283 4.24 -6.48 12.53
CA MET A 283 3.10 -6.18 13.39
C MET A 283 2.14 -5.25 12.68
N ARG A 284 0.88 -5.26 13.13
CA ARG A 284 -0.11 -4.27 12.75
C ARG A 284 -0.97 -3.91 13.94
N PHE A 285 -1.47 -2.69 13.94
CA PHE A 285 -2.31 -2.20 15.02
C PHE A 285 -3.28 -1.15 14.51
N ARG A 286 -4.31 -0.93 15.30
CA ARG A 286 -5.34 0.07 15.06
C ARG A 286 -5.02 1.34 15.81
N ILE A 287 -5.44 2.45 15.24
CA ILE A 287 -5.47 3.74 15.91
C ILE A 287 -6.85 4.37 15.69
N ARG A 288 -7.30 5.18 16.64
CA ARG A 288 -8.48 6.04 16.45
C ARG A 288 -8.04 7.37 15.85
N PRO A 289 -8.36 7.67 14.59
CA PRO A 289 -8.06 8.98 14.05
C PRO A 289 -8.85 10.05 14.82
N PRO A 290 -8.31 11.26 14.99
CA PRO A 290 -9.02 12.30 15.73
C PRO A 290 -10.27 12.76 14.98
N ARG A 291 -11.38 13.02 15.69
CA ARG A 291 -12.64 13.50 15.08
C ARG A 291 -12.48 14.83 14.32
N ASN A 292 -11.65 15.73 14.83
CA ASN A 292 -11.42 17.07 14.27
C ASN A 292 -10.10 17.20 13.49
N ARG A 293 -9.50 16.11 13.00
CA ARG A 293 -8.30 16.19 12.16
C ARG A 293 -8.69 16.58 10.74
N GLU A 294 -7.91 17.47 10.13
CA GLU A 294 -8.03 17.76 8.70
C GLU A 294 -7.79 16.48 7.89
N LYS A 295 -8.70 16.19 6.96
CA LYS A 295 -8.64 14.99 6.11
C LYS A 295 -7.42 15.09 5.19
N PRO A 296 -6.66 14.00 4.95
CA PRO A 296 -5.50 14.04 4.05
C PRO A 296 -5.86 14.54 2.64
N LEU A 297 -7.05 14.17 2.16
CA LEU A 297 -7.61 14.57 0.88
C LEU A 297 -9.11 14.85 1.03
N SER A 298 -9.57 15.99 0.54
CA SER A 298 -10.98 16.34 0.41
C SER A 298 -11.38 16.24 -1.06
N VAL A 299 -12.46 15.51 -1.36
CA VAL A 299 -12.94 15.32 -2.75
C VAL A 299 -14.38 15.80 -2.86
N ASN A 300 -14.63 16.81 -3.69
CA ASN A 300 -15.96 17.22 -4.09
C ASN A 300 -16.28 16.66 -5.48
N CYS A 301 -17.48 16.12 -5.65
CA CYS A 301 -17.95 15.65 -6.94
C CYS A 301 -19.34 16.20 -7.26
N VAL A 302 -19.50 16.69 -8.48
CA VAL A 302 -20.79 17.16 -9.01
C VAL A 302 -21.02 16.58 -10.39
N MET A 303 -22.16 15.90 -10.57
CA MET A 303 -22.65 15.46 -11.88
C MET A 303 -23.90 16.26 -12.24
N LYS A 304 -23.90 16.89 -13.43
CA LYS A 304 -25.05 17.60 -13.98
C LYS A 304 -25.42 17.01 -15.33
N ILE A 305 -26.71 16.74 -15.52
CA ILE A 305 -27.26 16.24 -16.79
C ILE A 305 -28.24 17.30 -17.29
N ALA A 306 -27.99 17.84 -18.48
CA ALA A 306 -28.84 18.84 -19.12
C ALA A 306 -29.10 18.42 -20.57
N GLY A 307 -30.24 17.76 -20.82
CA GLY A 307 -30.54 17.15 -22.12
C GLY A 307 -29.48 16.11 -22.51
N SER A 308 -28.84 16.30 -23.66
CA SER A 308 -27.75 15.44 -24.16
C SER A 308 -26.37 15.80 -23.58
N LYS A 309 -26.26 16.84 -22.75
CA LYS A 309 -25.01 17.28 -22.15
C LYS A 309 -24.84 16.69 -20.75
N ILE A 310 -23.71 16.03 -20.53
CA ILE A 310 -23.29 15.54 -19.22
C ILE A 310 -22.06 16.35 -18.79
N GLU A 311 -22.07 16.85 -17.56
CA GLU A 311 -20.94 17.54 -16.95
C GLU A 311 -20.58 16.84 -15.64
N ILE A 312 -19.33 16.40 -15.53
CA ILE A 312 -18.78 15.79 -14.32
C ILE A 312 -17.63 16.69 -13.85
N ARG A 313 -17.77 17.26 -12.66
CA ARG A 313 -16.77 18.10 -12.02
C ARG A 313 -16.27 17.40 -10.77
N LEU A 314 -14.96 17.23 -10.68
CA LEU A 314 -14.27 16.65 -9.53
C LEU A 314 -13.29 17.69 -9.01
N GLU A 315 -13.29 17.95 -7.71
CA GLU A 315 -12.31 18.84 -7.09
C GLU A 315 -11.64 18.08 -5.96
N ALA A 316 -10.33 18.01 -6.01
CA ALA A 316 -9.53 17.32 -5.01
C ALA A 316 -8.60 18.33 -4.36
N MET A 317 -8.74 18.50 -3.05
CA MET A 317 -7.92 19.39 -2.24
C MET A 317 -7.13 18.55 -1.26
N VAL A 318 -5.80 18.64 -1.34
CA VAL A 318 -4.89 17.98 -0.40
C VAL A 318 -4.72 18.88 0.82
N ALA A 319 -4.81 18.33 2.02
CA ALA A 319 -4.49 19.09 3.23
C ALA A 319 -2.99 19.45 3.20
N ALA A 320 -2.68 20.72 3.45
CA ALA A 320 -1.29 21.17 3.51
C ALA A 320 -0.63 20.62 4.78
N GLN A 321 -0.03 19.44 4.70
CA GLN A 321 0.83 18.92 5.78
C GLN A 321 2.05 19.83 5.90
N THR A 322 2.08 20.60 6.98
CA THR A 322 3.22 21.44 7.37
C THR A 322 3.90 20.79 8.55
N GLU A 323 5.10 20.25 8.33
CA GLU A 323 5.95 19.86 9.44
C GLU A 323 6.57 21.10 10.09
N LYS A 324 6.41 21.24 11.40
CA LYS A 324 7.08 22.26 12.20
C LYS A 324 8.27 21.62 12.90
N THR A 325 9.49 21.90 12.43
CA THR A 325 10.72 21.55 13.16
C THR A 325 11.01 22.63 14.21
N LYS A 326 11.36 22.24 15.45
CA LYS A 326 11.86 23.20 16.46
C LYS A 326 13.22 23.75 15.98
N GLY A 327 13.34 25.07 15.84
CA GLY A 327 14.60 25.73 15.40
C GLY A 327 14.47 27.05 14.61
N GLY A 328 13.26 27.60 14.42
CA GLY A 328 13.06 28.96 13.90
C GLY A 328 13.37 29.20 12.41
N ARG A 329 14.10 28.31 11.74
CA ARG A 329 14.29 28.34 10.27
C ARG A 329 13.36 27.32 9.63
N VAL A 330 12.16 27.78 9.30
CA VAL A 330 11.10 26.98 8.69
C VAL A 330 11.43 26.75 7.21
N ALA A 331 11.94 25.57 6.86
CA ALA A 331 11.66 25.04 5.53
C ALA A 331 10.26 24.41 5.61
N LYS A 332 9.24 25.08 5.07
CA LYS A 332 7.92 24.45 4.86
C LYS A 332 8.11 23.34 3.83
N ARG A 333 8.51 22.15 4.25
CA ARG A 333 8.53 21.00 3.34
C ARG A 333 7.07 20.57 3.17
N GLN A 334 6.45 21.03 2.10
CA GLN A 334 5.20 20.46 1.64
C GLN A 334 5.50 19.03 1.20
N ILE A 335 4.88 18.06 1.86
CA ILE A 335 4.96 16.66 1.44
C ILE A 335 3.96 16.52 0.28
N PRO A 336 4.42 16.23 -0.95
CA PRO A 336 3.50 16.03 -2.06
C PRO A 336 2.65 14.79 -1.80
N CYS A 337 1.38 14.87 -2.17
CA CYS A 337 0.54 13.69 -2.29
C CYS A 337 0.67 13.19 -3.73
N GLU A 338 1.32 12.04 -3.87
CA GLU A 338 1.61 11.41 -5.16
C GLU A 338 0.63 10.25 -5.40
N ASP A 339 0.57 9.78 -6.65
CA ASP A 339 -0.25 8.64 -7.06
C ASP A 339 -1.74 8.73 -6.64
N ILE A 340 -2.38 9.87 -6.89
CA ILE A 340 -3.79 10.08 -6.52
C ILE A 340 -4.77 9.35 -7.46
N GLN A 341 -5.52 8.38 -6.92
CA GLN A 341 -6.66 7.77 -7.61
C GLN A 341 -7.98 8.44 -7.25
N ILE A 342 -8.75 8.81 -8.26
CA ILE A 342 -10.17 9.13 -8.07
C ILE A 342 -11.00 8.20 -8.95
N ARG A 343 -11.81 7.34 -8.32
CA ARG A 343 -12.75 6.45 -9.00
C ARG A 343 -14.13 7.08 -8.97
N PHE A 344 -14.61 7.49 -10.14
CA PHE A 344 -15.97 8.01 -10.30
C PHE A 344 -16.84 6.96 -11.00
N PRO A 345 -17.93 6.47 -10.38
CA PRO A 345 -18.82 5.52 -11.02
C PRO A 345 -19.57 6.19 -12.17
N ILE A 346 -19.53 5.58 -13.34
CA ILE A 346 -20.30 6.01 -14.52
C ILE A 346 -21.29 4.90 -14.91
N PRO A 347 -22.49 5.25 -15.43
CA PRO A 347 -23.37 4.29 -16.05
C PRO A 347 -22.64 3.53 -17.17
N GLU A 348 -22.84 2.22 -17.22
CA GLU A 348 -22.20 1.35 -18.22
C GLU A 348 -22.56 1.77 -19.65
N ALA A 349 -23.80 2.21 -19.86
CA ALA A 349 -24.28 2.73 -21.14
C ALA A 349 -23.45 3.93 -21.65
N TRP A 350 -22.60 4.57 -20.84
CA TRP A 350 -21.78 5.70 -21.25
C TRP A 350 -20.35 5.31 -21.62
N ILE A 351 -19.97 4.04 -21.53
CA ILE A 351 -18.58 3.59 -21.65
C ILE A 351 -17.90 4.05 -22.95
N TYR A 352 -18.65 4.09 -24.07
CA TYR A 352 -18.14 4.53 -25.37
C TYR A 352 -17.76 6.02 -25.40
N LEU A 353 -18.37 6.86 -24.56
CA LEU A 353 -18.04 8.29 -24.44
C LEU A 353 -16.64 8.51 -23.85
N PHE A 354 -16.11 7.52 -23.13
CA PHE A 354 -14.81 7.56 -22.47
C PHE A 354 -13.72 6.81 -23.24
N ARG A 355 -14.02 6.44 -24.49
CA ARG A 355 -13.13 5.69 -25.36
C ARG A 355 -12.80 6.50 -26.62
N GLU A 356 -11.58 6.34 -27.11
CA GLU A 356 -11.12 6.91 -28.37
C GLU A 356 -10.49 5.81 -29.24
N GLU A 357 -10.77 5.84 -30.53
CA GLU A 357 -10.05 5.00 -31.48
C GLU A 357 -8.60 5.45 -31.60
N ARG A 358 -7.71 4.47 -31.67
CA ARG A 358 -6.27 4.62 -31.82
C ARG A 358 -5.80 3.70 -32.94
N HIS A 359 -4.59 3.94 -33.41
CA HIS A 359 -3.98 3.16 -34.49
C HIS A 359 -3.94 1.64 -34.20
N TRP A 360 -3.91 1.25 -32.92
CA TRP A 360 -3.87 -0.14 -32.47
C TRP A 360 -5.04 -0.47 -31.53
N GLY A 361 -6.27 -0.10 -31.91
CA GLY A 361 -7.49 -0.45 -31.19
C GLY A 361 -8.12 0.72 -30.42
N VAL A 362 -8.75 0.45 -29.29
CA VAL A 362 -9.53 1.45 -28.54
C VAL A 362 -8.84 1.80 -27.22
N GLY A 363 -8.53 3.08 -27.02
CA GLY A 363 -7.91 3.62 -25.81
C GLY A 363 -8.91 4.35 -24.91
N SER A 364 -8.51 4.59 -23.66
CA SER A 364 -9.20 5.56 -22.80
C SER A 364 -8.92 6.98 -23.29
N VAL A 365 -9.88 7.89 -23.18
CA VAL A 365 -9.63 9.30 -23.50
C VAL A 365 -8.66 9.91 -22.49
N HIS A 366 -7.62 10.58 -23.00
CA HIS A 366 -6.63 11.25 -22.15
C HIS A 366 -6.93 12.75 -22.04
N ALA A 367 -6.44 13.38 -20.98
CA ALA A 367 -6.50 14.82 -20.80
C ALA A 367 -5.82 15.54 -21.97
N LYS A 368 -6.57 16.38 -22.69
CA LYS A 368 -6.08 17.06 -23.91
C LYS A 368 -5.26 18.34 -23.63
N VAL A 369 -5.08 18.75 -22.37
CA VAL A 369 -4.33 19.98 -22.03
C VAL A 369 -3.44 19.74 -20.81
N ARG A 370 -2.16 20.11 -20.92
CA ARG A 370 -1.17 20.18 -19.81
C ARG A 370 -1.42 21.32 -18.82
N ARG A 371 -2.67 21.80 -18.70
CA ARG A 371 -3.09 22.70 -17.63
C ARG A 371 -3.85 21.83 -16.62
N PRO A 372 -3.54 21.91 -15.32
CA PRO A 372 -4.24 21.12 -14.32
C PRO A 372 -5.75 21.26 -14.54
N GLY A 373 -6.41 20.14 -14.78
CA GLY A 373 -7.85 20.07 -14.58
C GLY A 373 -8.81 20.36 -15.71
N LYS A 374 -8.50 20.13 -16.99
CA LYS A 374 -9.56 20.09 -18.02
C LYS A 374 -9.39 18.95 -19.02
N VAL A 375 -10.31 17.97 -19.00
CA VAL A 375 -10.46 16.97 -20.08
C VAL A 375 -11.69 17.35 -20.90
N LYS A 376 -11.51 17.66 -22.18
CA LYS A 376 -12.61 17.85 -23.14
C LYS A 376 -12.63 16.67 -24.10
N VAL A 377 -13.75 15.97 -24.20
CA VAL A 377 -13.92 14.83 -25.11
C VAL A 377 -14.90 15.21 -26.23
N GLY A 378 -14.52 14.91 -27.49
CA GLY A 378 -15.41 14.88 -28.67
C GLY A 378 -15.73 16.20 -29.39
N LYS A 379 -15.81 16.15 -30.74
CA LYS A 379 -16.19 17.26 -31.64
C LYS A 379 -17.71 17.45 -31.80
N ASN A 380 -18.56 16.49 -31.39
CA ASN A 380 -20.03 16.54 -31.58
C ASN A 380 -20.84 16.11 -30.33
N GLY A 381 -20.33 16.35 -29.12
CA GLY A 381 -21.04 16.05 -27.87
C GLY A 381 -20.22 16.47 -26.67
N PHE A 382 -20.65 17.51 -25.96
CA PHE A 382 -19.84 18.27 -25.00
C PHE A 382 -19.73 17.56 -23.65
N LEU A 383 -18.78 16.64 -23.50
CA LEU A 383 -18.36 16.12 -22.19
C LEU A 383 -17.16 16.96 -21.72
N SER A 384 -17.34 17.73 -20.65
CA SER A 384 -16.28 18.54 -20.01
C SER A 384 -16.01 18.00 -18.61
N PHE A 385 -14.79 17.54 -18.39
CA PHE A 385 -14.26 17.24 -17.07
C PHE A 385 -13.43 18.41 -16.60
N VAL A 386 -13.68 18.84 -15.37
CA VAL A 386 -12.85 19.83 -14.70
C VAL A 386 -12.31 19.20 -13.41
N VAL A 387 -10.99 19.06 -13.31
CA VAL A 387 -10.27 18.57 -12.11
C VAL A 387 -9.41 19.69 -11.54
N ILE A 388 -9.99 20.61 -10.77
CA ILE A 388 -9.21 21.73 -10.21
C ILE A 388 -8.38 21.20 -9.04
N GLY A 389 -7.05 21.28 -9.17
CA GLY A 389 -6.10 21.05 -8.09
C GLY A 389 -4.69 21.54 -8.45
N THR A 390 -4.01 22.14 -7.49
CA THR A 390 -2.58 22.47 -7.57
C THR A 390 -1.77 21.21 -7.27
N PHE A 391 -1.34 20.49 -8.30
CA PHE A 391 -0.46 19.33 -8.16
C PHE A 391 0.91 19.65 -8.77
N LEU A 392 1.98 19.51 -7.98
CA LEU A 392 3.36 19.52 -8.47
C LEU A 392 3.69 18.09 -8.94
N THR A 393 3.23 17.75 -10.15
CA THR A 393 3.76 16.78 -11.11
C THR A 393 2.64 16.17 -11.95
N THR A 394 2.95 16.00 -13.23
CA THR A 394 2.02 15.71 -14.32
C THR A 394 2.15 14.26 -14.76
N HIS A 395 1.39 13.35 -14.15
CA HIS A 395 0.99 12.08 -14.80
C HIS A 395 -0.37 11.64 -14.25
N PHE A 396 -1.42 11.80 -15.06
CA PHE A 396 -2.77 11.36 -14.71
C PHE A 396 -2.95 9.89 -15.12
N HIS A 397 -2.94 9.00 -14.14
CA HIS A 397 -3.58 7.69 -14.23
C HIS A 397 -4.54 7.57 -13.04
N VAL A 398 -5.73 7.02 -13.27
CA VAL A 398 -6.64 6.64 -12.19
C VAL A 398 -5.98 5.48 -11.45
N ILE A 399 -5.05 5.71 -10.51
CA ILE A 399 -4.34 4.69 -9.70
C ILE A 399 -3.96 5.22 -8.31
N ASP A 400 -4.01 4.29 -7.34
CA ASP A 400 -4.01 4.28 -5.86
C ASP A 400 -2.95 5.12 -5.13
N ILE A 401 -3.32 5.80 -4.03
CA ILE A 401 -2.36 6.59 -3.20
C ILE A 401 -1.64 5.63 -2.26
N ARG A 402 -0.35 5.42 -2.51
CA ARG A 402 0.56 4.84 -1.51
C ARG A 402 1.54 5.89 -1.03
N ARG A 403 1.70 5.94 0.28
CA ARG A 403 2.70 6.76 0.95
C ARG A 403 3.89 5.86 1.27
N ASP A 404 4.95 5.92 0.47
CA ASP A 404 6.25 5.36 0.82
C ASP A 404 7.06 6.45 1.55
N GLU A 405 7.10 6.38 2.88
CA GLU A 405 8.14 7.02 3.67
C GLU A 405 8.96 5.92 4.34
N ALA A 406 10.17 5.68 3.81
CA ALA A 406 11.17 4.91 4.51
C ALA A 406 11.56 5.68 5.79
N ALA A 407 11.28 5.08 6.95
CA ALA A 407 11.77 5.60 8.22
C ALA A 407 13.31 5.51 8.20
N ASP A 408 13.97 6.64 8.48
CA ASP A 408 15.42 6.75 8.59
C ASP A 408 15.85 6.06 9.90
N VAL A 409 15.95 4.72 9.87
CA VAL A 409 16.46 3.92 10.99
C VAL A 409 17.97 4.11 11.02
N ARG A 410 18.45 4.95 11.94
CA ARG A 410 19.88 5.00 12.25
C ARG A 410 20.25 3.78 13.08
N PHE A 411 21.21 3.01 12.57
CA PHE A 411 21.73 1.80 13.19
C PHE A 411 22.25 2.05 14.61
N LEU A 412 21.70 1.27 15.55
CA LEU A 412 22.31 0.93 16.84
C LEU A 412 23.44 -0.08 16.62
#